data_AF-A0A951HML5-F1
#
_entry.id   AF-A0A951HML5-F1
#
_cell.length_a   1.000
_cell.length_b   1.000
_cell.length_c   1.000
_cell.angle_alpha   90.00
_cell.angle_beta   90.00
_cell.angle_gamma   90.00
#
_symmetry.space_group_name_H-M   'P 1'
#
loop_
_entity.id
_entity.type
_entity.pdbx_description
1 polymer ?
#
loop_
_entity_poly.entity_id
_entity_poly.type
_entity_poly.pdbx_seq_one_letter_code
_entity_poly.pdbx_strand_id
1 'polypeptide(L)'
;MSLLIFLGLLAGLVALAVIVNRLRGVRAHYLEDWRPDAGERILFRDDEADTFVVPVNRARYGWYKRLRRGTVIATDRRILAGAKTLFGGKRMLQFMLYPGAAPDGRSAKLDGGLFTRGYRTLAIVPGAVERVPDEARPYLVLKPLPDERSSTNVDFVRIYTDKAADFPVPAETTWPASATSLPRPSR
;
A
#
# COMPACT_ATOMS: atom_id res chain seq x y z
N MET A 1 -35.14 23.57 -12.94
CA MET A 1 -35.05 23.78 -11.48
C MET A 1 -34.42 22.59 -10.76
N SER A 2 -34.85 21.35 -11.03
CA SER A 2 -34.31 20.10 -10.47
C SER A 2 -32.80 19.88 -10.70
N LEU A 3 -32.28 20.25 -11.88
CA LEU A 3 -30.84 20.14 -12.18
C LEU A 3 -29.96 21.03 -11.27
N LEU A 4 -30.37 22.28 -11.04
CA LEU A 4 -29.62 23.22 -10.20
C LEU A 4 -29.61 22.78 -8.73
N ILE A 5 -30.73 22.22 -8.24
CA ILE A 5 -30.82 21.64 -6.90
C ILE A 5 -29.89 20.44 -6.77
N PHE A 6 -29.87 19.55 -7.76
CA PHE A 6 -28.97 18.41 -7.78
C PHE A 6 -27.49 18.83 -7.77
N LEU A 7 -27.11 19.80 -8.60
CA LEU A 7 -25.74 20.33 -8.63
C LEU A 7 -25.38 21.01 -7.31
N GLY A 8 -26.31 21.74 -6.68
CA GLY A 8 -26.12 22.33 -5.35
C GLY A 8 -25.88 21.28 -4.27
N LEU A 9 -26.67 20.20 -4.25
CA LEU A 9 -26.48 19.08 -3.33
C LEU A 9 -25.14 18.37 -3.56
N LEU A 10 -24.77 18.12 -4.81
CA LEU A 10 -23.50 17.50 -5.16
C LEU A 10 -22.31 18.37 -4.72
N ALA A 11 -22.38 19.67 -4.99
CA ALA A 11 -21.35 20.63 -4.56
C ALA A 11 -21.25 20.68 -3.02
N GLY A 12 -22.39 20.65 -2.31
CA GLY A 12 -22.44 20.59 -0.85
C GLY A 12 -21.78 19.33 -0.29
N LEU A 13 -22.05 18.16 -0.88
CA LEU A 13 -21.42 16.89 -0.49
C LEU A 13 -19.90 16.91 -0.73
N VAL A 14 -19.45 17.46 -1.87
CA VAL A 14 -18.02 17.59 -2.18
C VAL A 14 -17.35 18.55 -1.19
N ALA A 15 -17.95 19.70 -0.90
CA ALA A 15 -17.43 20.67 0.06
C ALA A 15 -17.32 20.07 1.48
N LEU A 16 -18.35 19.35 1.93
CA LEU A 16 -18.34 18.65 3.22
C LEU A 16 -17.20 17.62 3.28
N ALA A 17 -17.03 16.82 2.22
CA ALA A 17 -15.93 15.84 2.14
C ALA A 17 -14.55 16.50 2.22
N VAL A 18 -14.36 17.64 1.54
CA VAL A 18 -13.11 18.43 1.60
C VAL A 18 -12.85 18.95 3.00
N ILE A 19 -13.87 19.50 3.67
CA ILE A 19 -13.75 19.99 5.06
C ILE A 19 -13.38 18.85 6.01
N VAL A 20 -14.10 17.72 5.94
CA VAL A 20 -13.84 16.55 6.79
C VAL A 20 -12.43 16.02 6.57
N ASN A 21 -11.97 15.91 5.33
CA ASN A 21 -10.61 15.45 5.03
C ASN A 21 -9.54 16.42 5.56
N ARG A 22 -9.78 17.73 5.45
CA ARG A 22 -8.88 18.76 5.96
C ARG A 22 -8.80 18.74 7.49
N LEU A 23 -9.94 18.60 8.17
CA LEU A 23 -10.01 18.51 9.64
C LEU A 23 -9.37 17.22 10.17
N ARG A 24 -9.50 16.11 9.45
CA ARG A 24 -8.87 14.83 9.82
C ARG A 24 -7.37 14.76 9.50
N GLY A 25 -6.82 15.76 8.81
CA GLY A 25 -5.40 15.81 8.46
C GLY A 25 -4.96 14.71 7.49
N VAL A 26 -5.89 14.14 6.71
CA VAL A 26 -5.58 13.08 5.75
C VAL A 26 -4.71 13.67 4.64
N ARG A 27 -3.43 13.30 4.62
CA ARG A 27 -2.48 13.71 3.58
C ARG A 27 -2.22 12.53 2.65
N ALA A 28 -2.24 12.79 1.36
CA ALA A 28 -1.71 11.83 0.40
C ALA A 28 -0.20 11.73 0.64
N HIS A 29 0.28 10.51 0.87
CA HIS A 29 1.70 10.23 0.96
C HIS A 29 2.22 9.87 -0.43
N TYR A 30 3.35 10.47 -0.81
CA TYR A 30 4.00 10.23 -2.09
C TYR A 30 5.33 9.52 -1.89
N LEU A 31 5.67 8.62 -2.80
CA LEU A 31 6.95 7.89 -2.76
C LEU A 31 8.14 8.85 -2.93
N GLU A 32 7.96 9.93 -3.69
CA GLU A 32 9.00 10.95 -3.89
C GLU A 32 9.37 11.69 -2.60
N ASP A 33 8.41 11.82 -1.69
CA ASP A 33 8.56 12.52 -0.40
C ASP A 33 8.97 11.55 0.73
N TRP A 34 8.88 10.23 0.52
CA TRP A 34 9.27 9.21 1.50
C TRP A 34 10.80 9.12 1.62
N ARG A 35 11.28 8.84 2.83
CA ARG A 35 12.70 8.61 3.13
C ARG A 35 12.84 7.37 4.02
N PRO A 36 13.91 6.58 3.84
CA PRO A 36 14.21 5.48 4.75
C PRO A 36 14.38 5.99 6.19
N ASP A 37 13.95 5.20 7.15
CA ASP A 37 14.16 5.45 8.58
C ASP A 37 15.68 5.35 8.90
N ALA A 38 16.10 5.85 10.06
CA ALA A 38 17.50 5.74 10.47
C ALA A 38 17.98 4.27 10.45
N GLY A 39 19.05 4.04 9.68
CA GLY A 39 19.64 2.71 9.46
C GLY A 39 18.92 1.81 8.46
N GLU A 40 17.77 2.22 7.90
CA GLU A 40 17.07 1.48 6.84
C GLU A 40 17.77 1.68 5.50
N ARG A 41 17.96 0.60 4.73
CA ARG A 41 18.65 0.60 3.44
C ARG A 41 17.71 0.22 2.32
N ILE A 42 17.75 0.98 1.22
CA ILE A 42 17.05 0.59 -0.01
C ILE A 42 17.85 -0.53 -0.66
N LEU A 43 17.22 -1.69 -0.82
CA LEU A 43 17.81 -2.87 -1.46
C LEU A 43 17.42 -2.96 -2.93
N PHE A 44 16.24 -2.47 -3.28
CA PHE A 44 15.68 -2.57 -4.62
C PHE A 44 14.70 -1.44 -4.90
N ARG A 45 14.69 -0.98 -6.16
CA ARG A 45 13.73 -0.03 -6.68
C ARG A 45 13.39 -0.36 -8.13
N ASP A 46 12.10 -0.39 -8.43
CA ASP A 46 11.58 -0.46 -9.78
C ASP A 46 10.50 0.61 -9.98
N ASP A 47 10.78 1.56 -10.88
CA ASP A 47 9.92 2.69 -11.21
C ASP A 47 8.85 2.36 -12.27
N GLU A 48 8.83 1.11 -12.77
CA GLU A 48 7.87 0.57 -13.74
C GLU A 48 7.09 -0.66 -13.21
N ALA A 49 7.13 -0.89 -11.90
CA ALA A 49 6.38 -1.97 -11.27
C ALA A 49 4.88 -1.67 -11.18
N ASP A 50 4.02 -2.67 -11.07
CA ASP A 50 2.61 -2.48 -10.69
C ASP A 50 2.24 -3.42 -9.55
N THR A 51 1.48 -2.94 -8.57
CA THR A 51 1.09 -3.71 -7.39
C THR A 51 -0.42 -3.88 -7.32
N PHE A 52 -0.86 -5.12 -7.14
CA PHE A 52 -2.27 -5.48 -7.03
C PHE A 52 -2.51 -6.30 -5.78
N VAL A 53 -3.54 -5.91 -5.02
CA VAL A 53 -4.05 -6.73 -3.91
C VAL A 53 -5.14 -7.63 -4.45
N VAL A 54 -4.99 -8.94 -4.27
CA VAL A 54 -5.95 -9.93 -4.74
C VAL A 54 -6.80 -10.41 -3.56
N PRO A 55 -8.14 -10.24 -3.63
CA PRO A 55 -9.02 -10.66 -2.55
C PRO A 55 -9.27 -12.17 -2.56
N VAL A 56 -9.66 -12.71 -1.41
CA VAL A 56 -10.02 -14.14 -1.23
C VAL A 56 -11.18 -14.53 -2.16
N ASN A 57 -12.19 -13.66 -2.30
CA ASN A 57 -13.35 -13.88 -3.17
C ASN A 57 -13.14 -13.32 -4.58
N ARG A 58 -12.02 -13.67 -5.23
CA ARG A 58 -11.73 -13.18 -6.58
C ARG A 58 -12.71 -13.76 -7.61
N ALA A 59 -13.13 -12.93 -8.55
CA ALA A 59 -13.83 -13.41 -9.74
C ALA A 59 -12.92 -14.39 -10.51
N ARG A 60 -13.50 -15.47 -11.04
CA ARG A 60 -12.78 -16.55 -11.72
C ARG A 60 -11.99 -16.06 -12.95
N TYR A 61 -12.36 -14.90 -13.50
CA TYR A 61 -11.77 -14.26 -14.69
C TYR A 61 -11.31 -12.82 -14.41
N GLY A 62 -10.43 -12.61 -13.43
CA GLY A 62 -9.81 -11.31 -13.17
C GLY A 62 -8.52 -11.12 -13.97
N TRP A 63 -8.49 -10.13 -14.88
CA TRP A 63 -7.30 -9.76 -15.64
C TRP A 63 -6.60 -8.57 -14.98
N TYR A 64 -5.35 -8.78 -14.53
CA TYR A 64 -4.51 -7.70 -14.01
C TYR A 64 -3.63 -7.18 -15.14
N LYS A 65 -4.01 -6.03 -15.71
CA LYS A 65 -3.23 -5.39 -16.78
C LYS A 65 -2.03 -4.68 -16.16
N ARG A 66 -0.83 -5.02 -16.64
CA ARG A 66 0.41 -4.30 -16.30
C ARG A 66 0.43 -3.01 -17.10
N LEU A 67 0.32 -1.88 -16.41
CA LEU A 67 0.30 -0.53 -16.99
C LEU A 67 1.67 0.15 -16.92
N ARG A 68 2.61 -0.37 -16.12
CA ARG A 68 3.92 0.22 -15.81
C ARG A 68 3.78 1.64 -15.26
N ARG A 69 2.77 1.85 -14.40
CA ARG A 69 2.47 3.18 -13.81
C ARG A 69 2.77 3.22 -12.32
N GLY A 70 3.10 2.10 -11.71
CA GLY A 70 3.49 2.03 -10.32
C GLY A 70 4.98 2.12 -10.08
N THR A 71 5.35 2.05 -8.81
CA THR A 71 6.72 1.95 -8.35
C THR A 71 6.74 1.11 -7.10
N VAL A 72 7.74 0.25 -7.02
CA VAL A 72 8.03 -0.55 -5.85
C VAL A 72 9.43 -0.23 -5.36
N ILE A 73 9.54 -0.01 -4.05
CA ILE A 73 10.80 0.15 -3.33
C ILE A 73 10.83 -0.95 -2.27
N ALA A 74 11.83 -1.81 -2.29
CA ALA A 74 12.06 -2.76 -1.21
C ALA A 74 13.29 -2.33 -0.42
N THR A 75 13.14 -2.30 0.89
CA THR A 75 14.20 -2.03 1.85
C THR A 75 14.51 -3.31 2.63
N ASP A 76 15.52 -3.22 3.48
CA ASP A 76 15.82 -4.26 4.47
C ASP A 76 14.72 -4.42 5.54
N ARG A 77 13.76 -3.49 5.63
CA ARG A 77 12.68 -3.50 6.63
C ARG A 77 11.26 -3.61 6.08
N ARG A 78 11.00 -3.15 4.86
CA ARG A 78 9.64 -3.03 4.31
C ARG A 78 9.63 -2.91 2.79
N ILE A 79 8.47 -3.14 2.21
CA ILE A 79 8.21 -2.91 0.79
C ILE A 79 7.20 -1.79 0.67
N LEU A 80 7.52 -0.76 -0.10
CA LEU A 80 6.62 0.32 -0.45
C LEU A 80 6.16 0.15 -1.89
N ALA A 81 4.86 0.30 -2.12
CA ALA A 81 4.29 0.26 -3.45
C ALA A 81 3.38 1.46 -3.66
N GLY A 82 3.55 2.16 -4.77
CA GLY A 82 2.75 3.32 -5.13
C GLY A 82 2.38 3.34 -6.60
N ALA A 83 1.42 4.19 -6.95
CA ALA A 83 0.93 4.37 -8.31
C ALA A 83 0.97 5.83 -8.73
N LYS A 84 1.31 6.09 -10.00
CA LYS A 84 1.27 7.43 -10.58
C LYS A 84 -0.16 7.99 -10.50
N THR A 85 -0.27 9.21 -9.99
CA THR A 85 -1.54 9.93 -9.93
C THR A 85 -2.06 10.26 -11.34
N LEU A 86 -3.37 10.41 -11.50
CA LEU A 86 -4.00 10.62 -12.83
C LEU A 86 -3.50 11.89 -13.53
N PHE A 87 -3.25 12.96 -12.77
CA PHE A 87 -2.89 14.29 -13.30
C PHE A 87 -1.55 14.82 -12.77
N GLY A 88 -0.78 13.99 -12.05
CA GLY A 88 0.47 14.41 -11.41
C GLY A 88 1.67 13.58 -11.84
N GLY A 89 2.86 14.18 -11.71
CA GLY A 89 4.14 13.48 -11.88
C GLY A 89 4.52 12.59 -10.69
N LYS A 90 3.88 12.80 -9.53
CA LYS A 90 4.13 12.07 -8.29
C LYS A 90 3.40 10.73 -8.23
N ARG A 91 3.97 9.80 -7.46
CA ARG A 91 3.45 8.47 -7.22
C ARG A 91 2.92 8.37 -5.80
N MET A 92 1.61 8.21 -5.70
CA MET A 92 0.94 8.06 -4.41
C MET A 92 1.27 6.70 -3.83
N LEU A 93 1.77 6.67 -2.60
CA LEU A 93 1.96 5.46 -1.82
C LEU A 93 0.60 4.79 -1.62
N GLN A 94 0.49 3.51 -1.98
CA GLN A 94 -0.74 2.73 -1.88
C GLN A 94 -0.61 1.62 -0.83
N PHE A 95 0.56 0.97 -0.79
CA PHE A 95 0.82 -0.14 0.11
C PHE A 95 2.19 0.00 0.79
N MET A 96 2.22 -0.36 2.07
CA MET A 96 3.42 -0.53 2.85
C MET A 96 3.38 -1.92 3.48
N LEU A 97 4.22 -2.82 3.01
CA LEU A 97 4.25 -4.22 3.40
C LEU A 97 5.41 -4.45 4.36
N TYR A 98 5.16 -5.12 5.48
CA TYR A 98 6.15 -5.41 6.51
C TYR A 98 6.37 -6.93 6.62
N PRO A 99 7.62 -7.42 6.58
CA PRO A 99 7.90 -8.82 6.87
C PRO A 99 7.70 -9.09 8.37
N GLY A 100 6.75 -9.97 8.70
CA GLY A 100 6.49 -10.36 10.09
C GLY A 100 5.52 -9.40 10.76
N ALA A 101 5.99 -8.31 11.36
CA ALA A 101 5.13 -7.38 12.08
C ALA A 101 5.21 -5.96 11.54
N ALA A 102 4.10 -5.23 11.59
CA ALA A 102 4.11 -3.78 11.42
C ALA A 102 4.55 -3.09 12.72
N PRO A 103 5.24 -1.93 12.67
CA PRO A 103 5.78 -1.23 13.84
C PRO A 103 4.76 -0.93 14.95
N ASP A 104 3.49 -0.72 14.57
CA ASP A 104 2.41 -0.38 15.51
C ASP A 104 1.69 -1.62 16.07
N GLY A 105 2.18 -2.84 15.80
CA GLY A 105 1.51 -4.10 16.15
C GLY A 105 0.16 -4.31 15.44
N ARG A 106 -0.12 -3.49 14.41
CA ARG A 106 -1.36 -3.51 13.64
C ARG A 106 -1.00 -3.53 12.16
N SER A 107 -1.18 -4.64 11.45
CA SER A 107 -1.60 -4.49 10.06
C SER A 107 -3.01 -3.94 10.15
N ALA A 108 -3.15 -2.64 9.96
CA ALA A 108 -4.36 -1.96 10.35
C ALA A 108 -5.56 -2.56 9.61
N LYS A 109 -6.52 -3.11 10.38
CA LYS A 109 -7.92 -3.34 10.00
C LYS A 109 -8.35 -2.29 8.98
N LEU A 110 -8.25 -2.57 7.68
CA LEU A 110 -8.76 -1.74 6.57
C LEU A 110 -8.83 -0.21 6.79
N ASP A 111 -7.92 0.38 7.57
CA ASP A 111 -8.07 1.78 7.99
C ASP A 111 -7.61 2.70 6.86
N GLY A 112 -6.90 2.16 5.86
CA GLY A 112 -6.66 2.77 4.56
C GLY A 112 -7.92 3.00 3.71
N GLY A 113 -9.11 3.06 4.34
CA GLY A 113 -10.24 3.80 3.82
C GLY A 113 -9.92 5.30 3.74
N LEU A 114 -10.80 6.05 3.08
CA LEU A 114 -10.70 7.47 2.68
C LEU A 114 -10.23 8.48 3.77
N PHE A 115 -10.02 8.06 5.02
CA PHE A 115 -10.02 8.89 6.21
C PHE A 115 -8.83 8.74 7.18
N THR A 116 -7.79 7.93 6.89
CA THR A 116 -6.62 7.81 7.79
C THR A 116 -5.28 8.17 7.11
N ARG A 117 -4.42 7.20 6.82
CA ARG A 117 -3.05 7.35 6.31
C ARG A 117 -2.96 7.50 4.79
N GLY A 118 -4.06 7.31 4.06
CA GLY A 118 -4.06 7.37 2.59
C GLY A 118 -3.36 6.20 1.89
N TYR A 119 -2.79 5.25 2.62
CA TYR A 119 -2.22 4.00 2.13
C TYR A 119 -2.54 2.83 3.08
N ARG A 120 -2.39 1.60 2.60
CA ARG A 120 -2.66 0.37 3.36
C ARG A 120 -1.37 -0.23 3.90
N THR A 121 -1.40 -0.69 5.15
CA THR A 121 -0.31 -1.44 5.76
C THR A 121 -0.66 -2.93 5.84
N LEU A 122 0.23 -3.81 5.41
CA LEU A 122 0.03 -5.27 5.47
C LEU A 122 1.26 -5.96 6.05
N ALA A 123 1.08 -6.86 7.00
CA ALA A 123 2.14 -7.81 7.36
C ALA A 123 2.13 -9.00 6.39
N ILE A 124 3.31 -9.32 5.86
CA ILE A 124 3.54 -10.45 4.95
C ILE A 124 4.40 -11.50 5.65
N VAL A 125 4.23 -12.76 5.25
CA VAL A 125 5.06 -13.86 5.75
C VAL A 125 6.52 -13.60 5.35
N PRO A 126 7.46 -13.48 6.31
CA PRO A 126 8.88 -13.32 6.03
C PRO A 126 9.38 -14.45 5.14
N GLY A 127 10.28 -14.16 4.20
CA GLY A 127 10.82 -15.22 3.34
C GLY A 127 9.88 -15.71 2.21
N ALA A 128 8.57 -15.56 2.36
CA ALA A 128 7.56 -16.18 1.48
C ALA A 128 7.26 -15.32 0.24
N VAL A 129 8.31 -15.03 -0.53
CA VAL A 129 8.20 -14.39 -1.86
C VAL A 129 8.23 -15.48 -2.92
N GLU A 130 7.07 -15.76 -3.52
CA GLU A 130 6.99 -16.68 -4.65
C GLU A 130 7.23 -15.89 -5.94
N ARG A 131 8.24 -16.29 -6.71
CA ARG A 131 8.57 -15.68 -8.00
C ARG A 131 7.91 -16.48 -9.11
N VAL A 132 7.10 -15.81 -9.92
CA VAL A 132 6.41 -16.43 -11.06
C VAL A 132 7.05 -15.90 -12.34
N PRO A 133 7.83 -16.74 -13.05
CA PRO A 133 8.37 -16.41 -14.36
C PRO A 133 7.24 -16.58 -15.40
N ASP A 134 6.47 -15.53 -15.63
CA ASP A 134 5.57 -15.41 -16.79
C ASP A 134 6.35 -14.69 -17.89
N GLU A 135 6.51 -15.31 -19.06
CA GLU A 135 7.32 -14.81 -20.17
C GLU A 135 6.92 -13.39 -20.63
N ALA A 136 5.64 -13.04 -20.51
CA ALA A 136 5.17 -11.71 -20.89
C ALA A 136 5.18 -10.71 -19.73
N ARG A 137 4.96 -11.20 -18.50
CA ARG A 137 4.70 -10.35 -17.31
C ARG A 137 5.20 -11.02 -16.03
N PRO A 138 6.51 -11.09 -15.79
CA PRO A 138 7.03 -11.66 -14.55
C PRO A 138 6.46 -10.94 -13.33
N TYR A 139 6.13 -11.71 -12.29
CA TYR A 139 5.56 -11.17 -11.07
C TYR A 139 5.95 -11.93 -9.82
N LEU A 140 5.76 -11.28 -8.69
CA LEU A 140 5.97 -11.80 -7.36
C LEU A 140 4.64 -11.98 -6.67
N VAL A 141 4.52 -13.03 -5.86
CA VAL A 141 3.39 -13.25 -4.97
C VAL A 141 3.88 -13.14 -3.54
N LEU A 142 3.28 -12.22 -2.79
CA LEU A 142 3.52 -12.01 -1.38
C LEU A 142 2.26 -12.42 -0.61
N LYS A 143 2.42 -13.31 0.36
CA LYS A 143 1.30 -13.80 1.17
C LYS A 143 1.22 -13.01 2.48
N PRO A 144 0.04 -12.46 2.84
CA PRO A 144 -0.20 -11.93 4.17
C PRO A 144 0.05 -13.00 5.24
N LEU A 145 0.39 -12.57 6.45
CA LEU A 145 0.42 -13.47 7.60
C LEU A 145 -0.93 -14.20 7.78
N PRO A 146 -0.94 -15.47 8.23
CA PRO A 146 -2.17 -16.23 8.44
C PRO A 146 -3.19 -15.50 9.31
N ASP A 147 -2.74 -14.85 10.37
CA ASP A 147 -3.58 -14.14 11.34
C ASP A 147 -4.20 -12.85 10.76
N GLU A 148 -3.62 -12.32 9.67
CA GLU A 148 -4.09 -11.11 8.99
C GLU A 148 -5.14 -11.41 7.90
N ARG A 149 -5.27 -12.66 7.46
CA ARG A 149 -6.22 -13.05 6.41
C ARG A 149 -7.68 -12.80 6.81
N SER A 150 -8.00 -12.87 8.10
CA SER A 150 -9.38 -12.73 8.60
C SER A 150 -9.89 -11.28 8.62
N SER A 151 -8.99 -10.29 8.67
CA SER A 151 -9.36 -8.88 8.85
C SER A 151 -9.38 -8.07 7.55
N THR A 152 -8.65 -8.50 6.52
CA THR A 152 -8.42 -7.71 5.30
C THR A 152 -9.03 -8.30 4.02
N ASN A 153 -9.58 -9.53 4.05
CA ASN A 153 -10.08 -10.24 2.86
C ASN A 153 -9.05 -10.32 1.72
N VAL A 154 -7.75 -10.27 2.03
CA VAL A 154 -6.64 -10.36 1.07
C VAL A 154 -6.10 -11.79 1.05
N ASP A 155 -6.03 -12.38 -0.15
CA ASP A 155 -5.42 -13.70 -0.36
C ASP A 155 -3.90 -13.54 -0.55
N PHE A 156 -3.50 -12.64 -1.46
CA PHE A 156 -2.11 -12.29 -1.70
C PHE A 156 -1.96 -10.92 -2.37
N VAL A 157 -0.74 -10.41 -2.37
CA VAL A 157 -0.32 -9.23 -3.13
C VAL A 157 0.52 -9.69 -4.31
N ARG A 158 0.20 -9.19 -5.51
CA ARG A 158 1.01 -9.38 -6.72
C ARG A 158 1.82 -8.12 -7.01
N ILE A 159 3.10 -8.29 -7.29
CA ILE A 159 3.97 -7.22 -7.79
C ILE A 159 4.48 -7.63 -9.17
N TYR A 160 4.02 -6.95 -10.21
CA TYR A 160 4.56 -7.11 -11.57
C TYR A 160 5.81 -6.26 -11.71
N THR A 161 6.92 -6.85 -12.14
CA THR A 161 8.21 -6.17 -12.36
C THR A 161 9.04 -7.00 -13.33
N ASP A 162 9.71 -6.34 -14.29
CA ASP A 162 10.66 -7.01 -15.17
C ASP A 162 11.89 -7.55 -14.43
N LYS A 163 12.11 -7.07 -13.20
CA LYS A 163 13.24 -7.42 -12.32
C LYS A 163 12.82 -8.39 -11.21
N ALA A 164 11.79 -9.21 -11.44
CA ALA A 164 11.27 -10.13 -10.42
C ALA A 164 12.33 -11.12 -9.92
N ALA A 165 13.27 -11.52 -10.78
CA ALA A 165 14.38 -12.41 -10.41
C ALA A 165 15.26 -11.80 -9.31
N ASP A 166 15.55 -10.50 -9.41
CA ASP A 166 16.45 -9.76 -8.52
C ASP A 166 15.76 -9.21 -7.27
N PHE A 167 14.46 -9.45 -7.12
CA PHE A 167 13.70 -8.87 -6.01
C PHE A 167 14.21 -9.42 -4.67
N PRO A 168 14.62 -8.55 -3.73
CA PRO A 168 15.15 -8.99 -2.45
C PRO A 168 14.03 -9.58 -1.61
N VAL A 169 14.34 -10.61 -0.83
CA VAL A 169 13.41 -11.15 0.15
C VAL A 169 13.67 -10.44 1.47
N PRO A 170 12.76 -9.58 1.97
CA PRO A 170 12.99 -8.91 3.23
C PRO A 170 13.07 -9.96 4.35
N ALA A 171 14.12 -9.91 5.16
CA ALA A 171 14.24 -10.74 6.34
C ALA A 171 13.15 -10.36 7.36
N GLU A 172 12.83 -11.27 8.28
CA GLU A 172 11.96 -10.93 9.40
C GLU A 172 12.56 -9.74 10.16
N THR A 173 11.82 -8.64 10.20
CA THR A 173 12.28 -7.43 10.87
C THR A 173 11.78 -7.46 12.31
N THR A 174 12.68 -7.69 13.25
CA THR A 174 12.39 -7.47 14.67
C THR A 174 12.41 -5.97 14.93
N TRP A 175 11.23 -5.38 15.05
CA TRP A 175 11.10 -4.01 15.52
C TRP A 175 11.56 -3.97 16.98
N PRO A 176 12.45 -3.03 17.36
CA PRO A 176 12.74 -2.83 18.78
C PRO A 176 11.42 -2.58 19.50
N ALA A 177 11.21 -3.21 20.65
CA ALA A 177 9.99 -3.13 21.46
C ALA A 177 9.65 -1.71 22.00
N SER A 178 10.27 -0.67 21.44
CA SER A 178 10.35 0.68 21.96
C SER A 178 9.68 1.74 21.08
N ALA A 179 8.90 1.36 20.06
CA ALA A 179 7.93 2.29 19.45
C ALA A 179 6.62 2.31 20.27
N THR A 180 6.74 2.27 21.60
CA THR A 180 5.62 2.39 22.53
C THR A 180 5.07 3.80 22.40
N SER A 181 3.84 3.89 21.87
CA SER A 181 2.95 5.05 21.88
C SER A 181 3.53 6.35 21.31
N LEU A 182 3.13 6.68 20.08
CA LEU A 182 2.83 8.08 19.79
C LEU A 182 1.88 8.58 20.91
N PRO A 183 2.15 9.71 21.56
CA PRO A 183 1.25 10.25 22.57
C PRO A 183 -0.12 10.41 21.93
N ARG A 184 -1.15 9.84 22.57
CA ARG A 184 -2.54 10.14 22.18
C ARG A 184 -2.68 11.66 22.19
N PRO A 185 -3.21 12.29 21.13
CA PRO A 185 -3.58 13.69 21.23
C PRO A 185 -4.55 13.81 22.40
N SER A 186 -4.17 14.60 23.41
CA SER A 186 -5.07 15.02 24.48
C SER A 186 -6.27 15.68 23.82
N ARG A 187 -7.46 15.18 24.14
CA ARG A 187 -8.73 15.79 23.75
C ARG A 187 -8.86 17.19 24.35
#